data_AF-A0A9X2IAJ0-F1
#
_entry.id   AF-A0A9X2IAJ0-F1
#
_cell.length_a   1.000
_cell.length_b   1.000
_cell.length_c   1.000
_cell.angle_alpha   90.00
_cell.angle_beta   90.00
_cell.angle_gamma   90.00
#
_symmetry.space_group_name_H-M   'P 1'
#
loop_
_entity.id
_entity.type
_entity.pdbx_description
1 polymer ?
#
loop_
_entity_poly.entity_id
_entity_poly.type
_entity_poly.pdbx_seq_one_letter_code
_entity_poly.pdbx_strand_id
1 'polypeptide(L)'
;MIRRSLRLIVIFLFLFLVGCSFGKISLDHAETVAIQFAEEYIDVNNLDIAIADVKVFDAARSDEENKWDVYLEVDKDSNEFDLSTLGWISVSDEEEVIEYYLWAE
;
A
#
# COMPACT_ATOMS: atom_id res chain seq x y z
N MET A 1 -30.11 40.07 -11.92
CA MET A 1 -29.84 39.15 -13.06
C MET A 1 -28.68 38.19 -12.73
N ILE A 2 -28.67 37.58 -11.52
CA ILE A 2 -27.50 36.86 -10.92
C ILE A 2 -27.86 35.41 -10.51
N ARG A 3 -29.11 34.96 -10.73
CA ARG A 3 -29.58 33.63 -10.31
C ARG A 3 -29.28 32.47 -11.27
N ARG A 4 -28.90 32.75 -12.53
CA ARG A 4 -28.63 31.70 -13.54
C ARG A 4 -27.18 31.18 -13.49
N SER A 5 -26.23 32.01 -13.09
CA SER A 5 -24.79 31.69 -13.07
C SER A 5 -24.40 30.73 -11.94
N LEU A 6 -25.12 30.76 -10.82
CA LEU A 6 -24.83 29.91 -9.66
C LEU A 6 -25.15 28.42 -9.92
N ARG A 7 -26.14 28.13 -10.76
CA ARG A 7 -26.53 26.74 -11.10
C ARG A 7 -25.54 26.04 -12.02
N LEU A 8 -24.80 26.79 -12.84
CA LEU A 8 -23.77 26.24 -13.73
C LEU A 8 -22.51 25.83 -12.96
N ILE A 9 -22.13 26.60 -11.94
CA ILE A 9 -20.95 26.31 -11.10
C ILE A 9 -21.14 25.01 -10.30
N VAL A 10 -22.34 24.77 -9.77
CA VAL A 10 -22.64 23.56 -8.99
C VAL A 10 -22.62 22.29 -9.85
N ILE A 11 -23.05 22.37 -11.11
CA ILE A 11 -22.99 21.23 -12.05
C ILE A 11 -21.54 20.92 -12.45
N PHE A 12 -20.71 21.95 -12.65
CA PHE A 12 -19.28 21.77 -12.96
C PHE A 12 -18.51 21.17 -11.78
N LEU A 13 -18.89 21.50 -10.54
CA LEU A 13 -18.30 20.94 -9.31
C LEU A 13 -18.71 19.47 -9.10
N PHE A 14 -19.92 19.08 -9.52
CA PHE A 14 -20.35 17.67 -9.50
C PHE A 14 -19.66 16.80 -10.55
N LEU A 15 -19.29 17.39 -11.70
CA LEU A 15 -18.51 16.72 -12.74
C LEU A 15 -17.03 16.52 -12.37
N PHE A 16 -16.51 17.24 -11.36
CA PHE A 16 -15.14 17.08 -10.87
C PHE A 16 -14.98 15.95 -9.83
N LEU A 17 -16.10 15.40 -9.33
CA LEU A 17 -16.12 14.29 -8.36
C LEU A 17 -16.32 12.91 -9.02
N VAL A 18 -16.60 12.88 -10.32
CA VAL A 18 -16.84 11.64 -11.08
C VAL A 18 -15.71 11.48 -12.08
N GLY A 19 -14.63 10.80 -11.67
CA GLY A 19 -13.66 10.30 -12.64
C GLY A 19 -12.19 10.47 -12.32
N CYS A 20 -11.76 10.47 -11.05
CA CYS A 20 -10.46 9.84 -10.79
C CYS A 20 -10.66 8.34 -11.02
N SER A 21 -10.59 7.91 -12.28
CA SER A 21 -10.26 6.51 -12.56
C SER A 21 -8.82 6.38 -12.10
N PHE A 22 -8.63 6.06 -10.81
CA PHE A 22 -7.32 5.67 -10.33
C PHE A 22 -6.89 4.49 -11.21
N GLY A 23 -5.77 4.67 -11.90
CA GLY A 23 -5.20 3.59 -12.69
C GLY A 23 -4.80 2.47 -11.73
N LYS A 24 -4.80 1.23 -12.21
CA LYS A 24 -4.26 0.12 -11.41
C LYS A 24 -2.83 0.45 -11.01
N ILE A 25 -2.53 0.36 -9.72
CA ILE A 25 -1.17 0.57 -9.20
C ILE A 25 -0.27 -0.54 -9.77
N SER A 26 0.94 -0.19 -10.20
CA SER A 26 1.91 -1.19 -10.68
C SER A 26 2.47 -2.00 -9.52
N LEU A 27 2.97 -3.20 -9.82
CA LEU A 27 3.67 -4.05 -8.85
C LEU A 27 4.80 -3.27 -8.16
N ASP A 28 5.73 -2.70 -8.92
CA ASP A 28 6.88 -1.94 -8.38
C ASP A 28 6.46 -0.80 -7.43
N HIS A 29 5.32 -0.16 -7.71
CA HIS A 29 4.82 0.93 -6.89
C HIS A 29 4.15 0.41 -5.62
N ALA A 30 3.38 -0.69 -5.72
CA ALA A 30 2.83 -1.38 -4.55
C ALA A 30 3.94 -1.91 -3.62
N GLU A 31 4.99 -2.51 -4.18
CA GLU A 31 6.18 -2.94 -3.43
C GLU A 31 6.86 -1.76 -2.73
N THR A 32 6.99 -0.62 -3.42
CA THR A 32 7.56 0.60 -2.83
C THR A 32 6.73 1.10 -1.64
N VAL A 33 5.40 1.15 -1.79
CA VAL A 33 4.49 1.55 -0.70
C VAL A 33 4.57 0.56 0.47
N ALA A 34 4.63 -0.74 0.19
CA ALA A 34 4.77 -1.77 1.22
C ALA A 34 6.09 -1.65 1.99
N ILE A 35 7.22 -1.44 1.31
CA ILE A 35 8.53 -1.25 1.95
C ILE A 35 8.57 0.03 2.77
N GLN A 36 8.02 1.14 2.27
CA GLN A 36 7.92 2.40 3.02
C GLN A 36 7.09 2.23 4.30
N PHE A 37 5.97 1.50 4.21
CA PHE A 37 5.16 1.19 5.38
C PHE A 37 5.92 0.31 6.38
N ALA A 38 6.65 -0.69 5.90
CA ALA A 38 7.48 -1.55 6.76
C ALA A 38 8.59 -0.76 7.47
N GLU A 39 9.25 0.18 6.79
CA GLU A 39 10.23 1.10 7.38
C GLU A 39 9.62 1.93 8.50
N GLU A 40 8.48 2.57 8.25
CA GLU A 40 7.76 3.34 9.27
C GLU A 40 7.34 2.46 10.46
N TYR A 41 6.88 1.24 10.19
CA TYR A 41 6.49 0.30 11.23
C TYR A 41 7.66 -0.12 12.12
N ILE A 42 8.83 -0.43 11.54
CA ILE A 42 10.06 -0.74 12.26
C ILE A 42 10.44 0.42 13.18
N ASP A 43 10.43 1.65 12.66
CA ASP A 43 10.82 2.85 13.38
C ASP A 43 9.85 3.17 14.53
N VAL A 44 8.54 3.13 14.27
CA VAL A 44 7.50 3.44 15.27
C VAL A 44 7.48 2.43 16.41
N ASN A 45 7.71 1.15 16.11
CA ASN A 45 7.75 0.08 17.12
C ASN A 45 9.15 -0.16 17.70
N ASN A 46 10.16 0.58 17.23
CA ASN A 46 11.54 0.51 17.71
C ASN A 46 12.11 -0.92 17.62
N LEU A 47 11.83 -1.60 16.50
CA LEU A 47 12.26 -2.97 16.24
C LEU A 47 13.76 -3.00 15.87
N ASP A 48 14.47 -4.03 16.34
CA ASP A 48 15.87 -4.26 15.99
C ASP A 48 15.99 -5.00 14.64
N ILE A 49 15.50 -4.35 13.58
CA ILE A 49 15.48 -4.84 12.21
C ILE A 49 16.00 -3.71 11.31
N ALA A 50 17.03 -3.96 10.51
CA ALA A 50 17.44 -2.96 9.53
C ALA A 50 16.54 -3.05 8.30
N ILE A 51 16.07 -1.91 7.78
CA ILE A 51 15.24 -1.90 6.56
C ILE A 51 15.95 -2.54 5.35
N ALA A 52 17.29 -2.52 5.32
CA ALA A 52 18.08 -3.18 4.29
C ALA A 52 17.98 -4.73 4.29
N ASP A 53 17.54 -5.31 5.41
CA ASP A 53 17.34 -6.75 5.56
C ASP A 53 15.92 -7.15 5.15
N VAL A 54 15.01 -6.19 4.93
CA VAL A 54 13.64 -6.42 4.46
C VAL A 54 13.63 -6.57 2.95
N LYS A 55 13.07 -7.68 2.46
CA LYS A 55 12.96 -7.98 1.03
C LYS A 55 11.53 -8.35 0.68
N VAL A 56 11.10 -7.98 -0.52
CA VAL A 56 9.90 -8.56 -1.14
C VAL A 56 10.28 -9.93 -1.69
N PHE A 57 9.60 -10.98 -1.25
CA PHE A 57 9.83 -12.33 -1.79
C PHE A 57 8.74 -12.77 -2.76
N ASP A 58 7.51 -12.26 -2.61
CA ASP A 58 6.39 -12.53 -3.51
C ASP A 58 5.35 -11.39 -3.46
N ALA A 59 4.50 -11.32 -4.48
CA ALA A 59 3.37 -10.40 -4.54
C ALA A 59 2.23 -10.96 -5.38
N ALA A 60 1.00 -10.82 -4.90
CA ALA A 60 -0.20 -11.30 -5.58
C ALA A 60 -1.17 -10.15 -5.88
N ARG A 61 -1.69 -10.13 -7.11
CA ARG A 61 -2.72 -9.16 -7.51
C ARG A 61 -4.12 -9.73 -7.24
N SER A 62 -4.95 -8.96 -6.54
CA SER A 62 -6.40 -9.17 -6.50
C SER A 62 -7.12 -8.08 -7.30
N ASP A 63 -7.54 -8.43 -8.51
CA ASP A 63 -8.32 -7.51 -9.36
C ASP A 63 -9.77 -7.34 -8.88
N GLU A 64 -10.30 -8.28 -8.08
CA GLU A 64 -11.63 -8.16 -7.47
C GLU A 64 -11.64 -7.13 -6.35
N GLU A 65 -10.59 -7.13 -5.52
CA GLU A 65 -10.44 -6.23 -4.38
C GLU A 65 -9.62 -4.96 -4.73
N ASN A 66 -9.18 -4.82 -5.99
CA ASN A 66 -8.35 -3.71 -6.48
C ASN A 66 -7.11 -3.45 -5.61
N LYS A 67 -6.38 -4.51 -5.27
CA LYS A 67 -5.21 -4.44 -4.38
C LYS A 67 -4.06 -5.35 -4.82
N TRP A 68 -2.88 -5.06 -4.29
CA TRP A 68 -1.72 -5.93 -4.25
C TRP A 68 -1.48 -6.44 -2.84
N ASP A 69 -1.25 -7.73 -2.73
CA ASP A 69 -0.83 -8.43 -1.54
C ASP A 69 0.68 -8.63 -1.64
N VAL A 70 1.46 -7.78 -0.95
CA VAL A 70 2.92 -7.79 -1.00
C VAL A 70 3.44 -8.56 0.21
N TYR A 71 4.24 -9.60 -0.04
CA TYR A 71 4.81 -10.44 1.01
C TYR A 71 6.28 -10.08 1.23
N LEU A 72 6.60 -9.81 2.50
CA LEU A 72 7.91 -9.37 2.95
C LEU A 72 8.58 -10.46 3.78
N GLU A 73 9.90 -10.54 3.67
CA GLU A 73 10.75 -11.34 4.54
C GLU A 73 11.85 -10.48 5.15
N VAL A 74 12.24 -10.76 6.40
CA VAL A 74 13.50 -10.29 6.97
C VAL A 74 14.53 -11.38 6.77
N ASP A 75 15.55 -11.08 5.98
CA ASP A 75 16.71 -11.94 5.83
C ASP A 75 17.45 -12.00 7.17
N LYS A 76 17.37 -13.14 7.85
CA LYS A 76 18.27 -13.47 8.96
C LYS A 76 19.34 -14.38 8.38
N ASP A 77 20.60 -14.16 8.79
CA ASP A 77 21.81 -14.91 8.37
C ASP A 77 21.74 -16.46 8.50
N SER A 78 20.60 -17.05 8.87
CA SER A 78 20.32 -18.48 8.85
C SER A 78 19.63 -18.91 7.55
N ASN A 79 20.20 -19.88 6.84
CA ASN A 79 19.62 -20.58 5.67
C ASN A 79 18.32 -21.38 5.96
N GLU A 80 17.57 -21.05 7.02
CA GLU A 80 16.32 -21.71 7.40
C GLU A 80 15.14 -20.76 7.16
N PHE A 81 14.09 -21.27 6.53
CA PHE A 81 12.85 -20.53 6.31
C PHE A 81 12.11 -20.36 7.65
N ASP A 82 12.27 -19.19 8.27
CA ASP A 82 11.66 -18.84 9.54
C ASP A 82 10.35 -18.09 9.29
N LEU A 83 9.20 -18.74 9.54
CA LEU A 83 7.88 -18.10 9.36
C LEU A 83 7.69 -16.86 10.26
N SER A 84 8.47 -16.73 11.34
CA SER A 84 8.43 -15.53 12.20
C SER A 84 9.07 -14.30 11.55
N THR A 85 9.80 -14.47 10.45
CA THR A 85 10.37 -13.36 9.67
C THR A 85 9.53 -13.01 8.44
N LEU A 86 8.33 -13.59 8.29
CA LEU A 86 7.41 -13.24 7.21
C LEU A 86 6.40 -12.19 7.64
N GLY A 87 6.19 -11.23 6.74
CA GLY A 87 5.18 -10.20 6.84
C GLY A 87 4.38 -10.11 5.54
N TRP A 88 3.23 -9.45 5.61
CA TRP A 88 2.37 -9.22 4.46
C TRP A 88 1.66 -7.87 4.60
N ILE A 89 1.55 -7.15 3.49
CA ILE A 89 0.92 -5.83 3.40
C ILE A 89 0.00 -5.81 2.18
N SER A 90 -1.27 -5.46 2.39
CA SER A 90 -2.23 -5.15 1.32
C SER A 90 -2.17 -3.67 0.94
N VAL A 91 -1.89 -3.38 -0.32
CA VAL A 91 -1.86 -2.02 -0.90
C VAL A 91 -2.96 -1.87 -1.95
N SER A 92 -3.85 -0.89 -1.80
CA SER A 92 -4.93 -0.63 -2.76
C SER A 92 -4.45 0.10 -4.03
N ASP A 93 -5.27 0.11 -5.08
CA ASP A 93 -5.05 0.94 -6.28
C ASP A 93 -5.04 2.45 -5.98
N GLU A 94 -5.53 2.87 -4.81
CA GLU A 94 -5.47 4.25 -4.32
C GLU A 94 -4.16 4.53 -3.56
N GLU A 95 -3.20 3.60 -3.59
CA GLU A 95 -1.90 3.67 -2.91
C GLU A 95 -2.01 3.70 -1.37
N GLU A 96 -3.10 3.15 -0.83
CA GLU A 96 -3.34 3.08 0.62
C GLU A 96 -3.06 1.67 1.16
N VAL A 97 -2.40 1.58 2.32
CA VAL A 97 -2.28 0.32 3.06
C VAL A 97 -3.59 0.02 3.78
N ILE A 98 -4.24 -1.08 3.40
CA ILE A 98 -5.59 -1.42 3.89
C ILE A 98 -5.61 -2.55 4.92
N GLU A 99 -4.59 -3.42 4.92
CA GLU A 99 -4.44 -4.53 5.86
C GLU A 99 -2.95 -4.91 5.93
N TYR A 100 -2.49 -5.40 7.07
CA TYR A 100 -1.13 -5.90 7.23
C TYR A 100 -1.00 -6.91 8.37
N TYR A 101 0.04 -7.75 8.27
CA TYR A 101 0.60 -8.57 9.34
C TYR A 101 2.11 -8.43 9.25
N LEU A 102 2.76 -7.90 10.27
CA LEU A 102 4.21 -7.70 10.29
C LEU A 102 4.82 -8.36 11.53
N TRP A 103 6.12 -8.60 11.47
CA TRP A 103 6.89 -9.15 12.57
C TRP A 103 6.72 -8.26 13.80
N ALA A 104 6.57 -8.87 14.98
CA ALA A 104 6.26 -8.25 16.28
C ALA A 104 4.79 -8.30 16.76
N GLU A 105 3.97 -9.24 16.26
CA GLU A 105 2.90 -9.83 17.08
C GLU A 105 3.42 -10.94 18.02
#